data_AF-A0A0D0C1I2-F1
#
_entry.id   AF-A0A0D0C1I2-F1
#
_cell.length_a   1.000
_cell.length_b   1.000
_cell.length_c   1.000
_cell.angle_alpha   90.00
_cell.angle_beta   90.00
_cell.angle_gamma   90.00
#
_symmetry.space_group_name_H-M   'P 1'
#
loop_
_entity.id
_entity.type
_entity.pdbx_description
1 polymer ?
#
loop_
_entity_poly.entity_id
_entity_poly.type
_entity_poly.pdbx_seq_one_letter_code
_entity_poly.pdbx_strand_id
1 'polypeptide(L)'
;QNHYAAYFHNLRQSQYLHHNDSMGYAPANDVLPIYSWFLSGLPIVAPCYIQCGVVALQTEAAAGSCRIAVHNFIESMVDQTLALWNSSTSKHFRDHALCSLIIYHFIA
;
A
#
# COMPACT_ATOMS: atom_id res chain seq x y z
N GLN A 1 -16.68 -6.72 6.55
CA GLN A 1 -15.40 -6.65 7.29
C GLN A 1 -14.53 -5.63 6.58
N ASN A 2 -13.97 -4.64 7.28
CA ASN A 2 -13.22 -3.57 6.62
C ASN A 2 -11.78 -4.05 6.38
N HIS A 3 -11.47 -4.40 5.13
CA HIS A 3 -10.15 -4.84 4.68
C HIS A 3 -9.51 -3.76 3.79
N TYR A 4 -8.18 -3.68 3.80
CA TYR A 4 -7.42 -2.66 3.10
C TYR A 4 -6.33 -3.33 2.26
N ALA A 5 -6.28 -2.95 0.99
CA ALA A 5 -5.22 -3.26 0.05
C ALA A 5 -4.66 -1.96 -0.53
N ALA A 6 -3.43 -1.99 -1.02
CA ALA A 6 -2.73 -0.84 -1.57
C ALA A 6 -2.51 -1.01 -3.07
N TYR A 7 -2.59 0.10 -3.79
CA TYR A 7 -2.09 0.23 -5.15
C TYR A 7 -1.11 1.40 -5.25
N PHE A 8 0.00 1.22 -5.94
CA PHE A 8 1.02 2.25 -6.14
C PHE A 8 1.45 2.31 -7.61
N HIS A 9 1.29 3.47 -8.25
CA HIS A 9 1.72 3.69 -9.63
C HIS A 9 2.99 4.54 -9.63
N ASN A 10 4.12 3.88 -9.91
CA ASN A 10 5.39 4.56 -10.11
C ASN A 10 5.50 5.02 -11.56
N LEU A 11 5.50 6.34 -11.81
CA LEU A 11 5.58 6.89 -13.16
C LEU A 11 6.88 6.53 -13.90
N ARG A 12 7.96 6.15 -13.19
CA ARG A 12 9.19 5.63 -13.80
C ARG A 12 9.05 4.21 -14.32
N GLN A 13 8.06 3.46 -13.84
CA GLN A 13 7.72 2.09 -14.22
C GLN A 13 6.25 2.05 -14.66
N SER A 14 5.86 2.97 -15.55
CA SER A 14 4.47 3.27 -15.89
C SER A 14 3.63 2.11 -16.43
N GLN A 15 4.25 0.99 -16.79
CA GLN A 15 3.54 -0.21 -17.26
C GLN A 15 2.85 -0.98 -16.13
N TYR A 16 3.26 -0.75 -14.87
CA TYR A 16 2.83 -1.53 -13.72
C TYR A 16 2.08 -0.68 -12.70
N LEU A 17 0.94 -1.22 -12.26
CA LEU A 17 0.29 -0.84 -11.02
C LEU A 17 0.72 -1.85 -9.95
N HIS A 18 1.51 -1.40 -8.97
CA HIS A 18 1.96 -2.29 -7.90
C HIS A 18 0.83 -2.54 -6.91
N HIS A 19 0.62 -3.78 -6.50
CA HIS A 19 -0.43 -4.19 -5.58
C HIS A 19 0.15 -4.86 -4.34
N ASN A 20 -0.43 -4.54 -3.18
CA ASN A 20 -0.11 -5.16 -1.90
C ASN A 20 -1.36 -5.44 -1.08
N ASP A 21 -1.49 -6.67 -0.62
CA ASP A 21 -2.55 -7.11 0.27
C ASP A 21 -1.97 -8.03 1.35
N SER A 22 -2.01 -7.58 2.61
CA SER A 22 -1.49 -8.37 3.75
C SER A 22 -2.24 -9.67 4.04
N MET A 23 -3.43 -9.88 3.47
CA MET A 23 -4.17 -11.15 3.54
C MET A 23 -3.87 -12.07 2.34
N GLY A 24 -3.05 -11.61 1.39
CA GLY A 24 -2.67 -12.40 0.22
C GLY A 24 -3.77 -12.53 -0.83
N TYR A 25 -4.83 -11.71 -0.77
CA TYR A 25 -5.87 -11.73 -1.79
C TYR A 25 -5.35 -11.19 -3.12
N ALA A 26 -5.95 -11.69 -4.20
CA ALA A 26 -5.71 -11.16 -5.54
C ALA A 26 -6.32 -9.75 -5.67
N PRO A 27 -5.71 -8.88 -6.50
CA PRO A 27 -6.30 -7.59 -6.82
C PRO A 27 -7.66 -7.77 -7.49
N ALA A 28 -8.58 -6.81 -7.30
CA ALA A 28 -9.87 -6.86 -7.97
C ALA A 28 -9.72 -6.64 -9.49
N ASN A 29 -10.51 -7.38 -10.28
CA ASN A 29 -10.38 -7.45 -11.74
C ASN A 29 -10.68 -6.11 -12.45
N ASP A 30 -11.44 -5.24 -11.81
CA ASP A 30 -11.88 -3.94 -12.32
C ASP A 30 -10.91 -2.80 -12.02
N VAL A 31 -9.89 -3.02 -11.19
CA VAL A 31 -8.95 -1.97 -10.78
C VAL A 31 -8.18 -1.38 -11.96
N LEU A 32 -7.65 -2.21 -12.86
CA LEU A 32 -6.93 -1.71 -14.05
C LEU A 32 -7.84 -0.88 -14.98
N PRO A 33 -9.03 -1.38 -15.38
CA PRO A 33 -9.99 -0.58 -16.15
C PRO A 33 -10.36 0.75 -15.48
N ILE A 34 -10.68 0.74 -14.19
CA ILE A 34 -11.06 1.95 -13.44
C ILE A 34 -9.89 2.94 -13.39
N TYR A 35 -8.69 2.46 -13.09
CA TYR A 35 -7.51 3.30 -12.98
C TYR A 35 -7.10 3.89 -14.33
N SER A 36 -7.19 3.10 -15.41
CA SER A 36 -6.96 3.56 -16.78
C SER A 36 -7.98 4.62 -17.20
N TRP A 37 -9.25 4.43 -16.83
CA TRP A 37 -10.29 5.43 -17.04
C TRP A 37 -10.01 6.72 -16.27
N PHE A 38 -9.57 6.62 -15.00
CA PHE A 38 -9.21 7.79 -14.18
C PHE A 38 -8.06 8.61 -14.78
N LEU A 39 -7.07 7.95 -15.41
CA LEU A 39 -5.96 8.61 -16.08
C LEU A 39 -6.30 9.13 -17.49
N SER A 40 -7.50 8.84 -18.00
CA SER A 40 -7.90 9.24 -19.34
C SER A 40 -7.87 10.77 -19.49
N GLY A 41 -7.14 11.25 -20.50
CA GLY A 41 -6.97 12.69 -20.77
C GLY A 41 -5.80 13.33 -20.02
N LEU A 42 -5.10 12.62 -19.14
CA LEU A 42 -3.86 13.10 -18.54
C LEU A 42 -2.65 12.71 -19.40
N PRO A 43 -1.56 13.50 -19.40
CA PRO A 43 -0.31 13.15 -20.07
C PRO A 43 0.49 12.09 -19.27
N ILE A 44 -0.20 11.05 -18.79
CA ILE A 44 0.33 9.97 -17.97
C ILE A 44 0.01 8.65 -18.70
N VAL A 45 1.04 7.82 -18.88
CA VAL A 45 0.85 6.48 -19.43
C VAL A 45 0.11 5.62 -18.40
N ALA A 46 -1.04 5.06 -18.79
CA ALA A 46 -1.78 4.16 -17.93
C ALA A 46 -1.08 2.79 -17.81
N PRO A 47 -1.08 2.16 -16.62
CA PRO A 47 -0.51 0.84 -16.44
C PRO A 47 -1.35 -0.22 -17.16
N CYS A 48 -0.67 -1.19 -17.76
CA CYS A 48 -1.30 -2.31 -18.47
C CYS A 48 -1.36 -3.58 -17.61
N TYR A 49 -0.55 -3.65 -16.55
CA TYR A 49 -0.37 -4.84 -15.74
C TYR A 49 -0.44 -4.50 -14.25
N ILE A 50 -0.96 -5.43 -13.45
CA ILE A 50 -0.82 -5.38 -11.99
C ILE A 50 0.37 -6.24 -11.60
N GLN A 51 1.31 -5.65 -10.86
CA GLN A 51 2.42 -6.38 -10.27
C GLN A 51 2.16 -6.60 -8.78
N CYS A 52 1.98 -7.86 -8.37
CA CYS A 52 1.90 -8.20 -6.96
C CYS A 52 3.32 -8.28 -6.38
N GLY A 53 3.61 -7.50 -5.34
CA GLY A 53 4.88 -7.56 -4.62
C GLY A 53 4.98 -8.79 -3.71
N VAL A 54 6.18 -9.04 -3.16
CA VAL A 54 6.34 -9.96 -2.03
C VAL A 54 5.76 -9.28 -0.80
N VAL A 55 4.66 -9.81 -0.27
CA VAL A 55 3.93 -9.21 0.86
C VAL A 55 4.13 -10.07 2.11
N ALA A 56 4.51 -9.44 3.22
CA ALA A 56 4.43 -10.10 4.51
C ALA A 56 2.96 -10.34 4.85
N LEU A 57 2.60 -11.60 5.13
CA LEU A 57 1.22 -11.96 5.43
C LEU A 57 0.86 -11.60 6.88
N GLN A 58 -0.35 -11.11 7.07
CA GLN A 58 -0.94 -10.91 8.39
C GLN A 58 -1.27 -12.26 9.01
N THR A 59 -0.62 -12.55 10.13
CA THR A 59 -1.00 -13.66 11.00
C THR A 59 -2.09 -13.21 11.97
N GLU A 60 -2.73 -14.15 12.66
CA GLU A 60 -3.76 -13.82 13.68
C GLU A 60 -3.25 -12.85 14.75
N ALA A 61 -1.96 -12.93 15.12
CA ALA A 61 -1.32 -12.02 16.09
C ALA A 61 -1.29 -10.55 15.63
N ALA A 62 -1.47 -10.29 14.33
CA ALA A 62 -1.54 -8.97 13.74
C ALA A 62 -2.93 -8.65 13.17
N ALA A 63 -3.98 -9.38 13.56
CA ALA A 63 -5.34 -9.13 13.10
C ALA A 63 -5.73 -7.64 13.21
N GLY A 64 -6.26 -7.08 12.13
CA GLY A 64 -6.64 -5.66 12.05
C GLY A 64 -5.49 -4.71 11.69
N SER A 65 -4.28 -5.22 11.44
CA SER A 65 -3.14 -4.40 11.02
C SER A 65 -3.07 -4.17 9.51
N CYS A 66 -4.09 -4.54 8.73
CA CYS A 66 -4.05 -4.46 7.26
C CYS A 66 -3.83 -3.01 6.79
N ARG A 67 -4.40 -2.02 7.50
CA ARG A 67 -4.13 -0.60 7.26
C ARG A 67 -2.66 -0.21 7.45
N ILE A 68 -2.01 -0.78 8.46
CA ILE A 68 -0.62 -0.49 8.79
C ILE A 68 0.32 -1.14 7.79
N ALA A 69 0.02 -2.37 7.39
CA ALA A 69 0.75 -3.06 6.34
C ALA A 69 0.66 -2.30 5.01
N VAL A 70 -0.54 -1.87 4.61
CA VAL A 70 -0.78 -1.03 3.43
C VAL A 70 -0.03 0.30 3.52
N HIS A 71 -0.08 0.96 4.68
CA HIS A 71 0.60 2.23 4.89
C HIS A 71 2.11 2.09 4.72
N ASN A 72 2.72 1.12 5.40
CA ASN A 72 4.16 0.86 5.27
C ASN A 72 4.55 0.46 3.85
N PHE A 73 3.71 -0.30 3.14
CA PHE A 73 3.96 -0.61 1.73
C PHE A 73 4.08 0.67 0.89
N ILE A 74 3.12 1.59 1.01
CA ILE A 74 3.15 2.87 0.27
C ILE A 74 4.39 3.68 0.66
N GLU A 75 4.71 3.79 1.95
CA GLU A 75 5.92 4.48 2.42
C GLU A 75 7.19 3.85 1.82
N SER A 76 7.29 2.52 1.81
CA SER A 76 8.45 1.80 1.27
C SER A 76 8.63 1.93 -0.25
N MET A 77 7.54 2.19 -0.98
CA MET A 77 7.58 2.47 -2.42
C MET A 77 8.15 3.86 -2.71
N VAL A 78 8.03 4.79 -1.76
CA VAL A 78 8.60 6.15 -1.83
C VAL A 78 10.03 6.18 -1.30
N ASP A 79 10.27 5.50 -0.17
CA ASP A 79 11.58 5.41 0.49
C ASP A 79 11.95 3.94 0.77
N GLN A 80 12.87 3.42 -0.06
CA GLN A 80 13.32 2.03 0.01
C GLN A 80 14.27 1.75 1.19
N THR A 81 14.63 2.76 1.98
CA THR A 81 15.45 2.58 3.18
C THR A 81 14.63 2.18 4.41
N LEU A 82 13.30 2.30 4.33
CA LEU A 82 12.39 1.95 5.41
C LEU A 82 12.33 0.44 5.62
N ALA A 83 12.23 0.04 6.89
CA ALA A 83 11.98 -1.35 7.24
C ALA A 83 10.61 -1.79 6.70
N LEU A 84 10.57 -3.00 6.13
CA LEU A 84 9.33 -3.61 5.69
C LEU A 84 8.54 -4.17 6.88
N TRP A 85 7.25 -3.91 6.87
CA TRP A 85 6.31 -4.41 7.87
C TRP A 85 6.25 -5.94 7.83
N ASN A 86 6.08 -6.53 9.01
CA ASN A 86 5.63 -7.90 9.17
C ASN A 86 4.74 -8.00 10.41
N SER A 87 4.12 -9.17 10.60
CA SER A 87 3.17 -9.35 11.70
C SER A 87 3.77 -9.15 13.09
N SER A 88 5.04 -9.52 13.32
CA SER A 88 5.69 -9.40 14.63
C SER A 88 6.08 -7.95 14.96
N THR A 89 6.35 -7.11 13.96
CA THR A 89 6.69 -5.70 14.15
C THR A 89 5.49 -4.77 14.15
N SER A 90 4.28 -5.29 13.91
CA SER A 90 3.07 -4.49 13.70
C SER A 90 2.76 -3.48 14.82
N LYS A 91 3.04 -3.83 16.09
CA LYS A 91 2.88 -2.88 17.20
C LYS A 91 3.77 -1.64 17.06
N HIS A 92 5.04 -1.81 16.69
CA HIS A 92 5.98 -0.70 16.52
C HIS A 92 5.53 0.24 15.39
N PHE A 93 5.08 -0.32 14.27
CA PHE A 93 4.53 0.48 13.16
C PHE A 93 3.25 1.23 13.55
N ARG A 94 2.38 0.64 14.38
CA ARG A 94 1.19 1.34 14.93
C ARG A 94 1.58 2.50 15.83
N ASP A 95 2.50 2.27 16.76
CA ASP A 95 2.94 3.29 17.71
C ASP A 95 3.62 4.44 16.95
N HIS A 96 4.42 4.14 15.93
CA HIS A 96 5.02 5.14 15.04
C HIS A 96 3.97 5.93 14.26
N ALA A 97 3.02 5.26 13.60
CA ALA A 97 1.95 5.94 12.85
C ALA A 97 1.10 6.86 13.75
N LEU A 98 0.81 6.43 14.98
CA LEU A 98 0.10 7.25 15.96
C LEU A 98 0.94 8.47 16.39
N CYS A 99 2.24 8.28 16.64
CA CYS A 99 3.15 9.37 16.95
C CYS A 99 3.18 10.41 15.82
N SER A 100 3.32 9.96 14.56
CA SER A 100 3.27 10.84 13.39
C SER A 100 1.96 11.61 13.28
N LEU A 101 0.83 10.98 13.57
CA LEU A 101 -0.48 11.64 13.57
C LEU A 101 -0.59 12.71 14.66
N ILE A 102 -0.08 12.42 15.87
CA ILE A 102 -0.03 13.39 16.97
C ILE A 102 0.85 14.58 16.59
N ILE A 103 2.03 14.33 16.05
CA ILE A 103 2.94 15.38 15.58
C ILE A 103 2.26 16.24 14.52
N TYR A 104 1.65 15.61 13.51
CA TYR A 104 0.90 16.31 12.46
C TYR A 104 -0.17 17.24 13.05
N HIS A 105 -0.95 16.76 14.02
CA HIS A 105 -1.98 17.56 14.68
C HIS A 105 -1.43 18.81 15.40
N PHE A 106 -0.20 18.76 15.92
CA PHE A 106 0.42 19.91 16.59
C PHE A 106 1.05 20.92 15.62
N ILE A 107 1.31 20.53 14.37
CA ILE A 107 2.01 21.38 13.39
C ILE A 107 1.12 21.86 12.23
N ALA A 108 -0.08 21.29 12.06
CA ALA A 108 -1.06 21.64 11.04
C ALA A 108 -2.18 22.53 11.61
#